data_AF-A0A6G1YLZ3-F1
#
_entry.id   AF-A0A6G1YLZ3-F1
#
_cell.length_a   1.000
_cell.length_b   1.000
_cell.length_c   1.000
_cell.angle_alpha   90.00
_cell.angle_beta   90.00
_cell.angle_gamma   90.00
#
_symmetry.space_group_name_H-M   'P 1'
#
loop_
_entity.id
_entity.type
_entity.pdbx_description
1 polymer ?
#
loop_
_entity_poly.entity_id
_entity_poly.type
_entity_poly.pdbx_seq_one_letter_code
_entity_poly.pdbx_strand_id
1 'polypeptide(L)'
;MSEQIDNRIQDANKKAVERIQISRPVLVDIKSAIEVISRYEKNSIFHAGPPIEWKRMTGPLRGGIVATMIFEGLAESWEEVVELIECGQIEFSSNHDHDVMMLWDLWLAPFQLQCRC
;
A
#
# COMPACT_ATOMS: atom_id res chain seq x y z
N MET A 1 35.34 18.48 -10.09
CA MET A 1 33.88 18.56 -9.80
C MET A 1 33.19 17.21 -9.99
N SER A 2 33.43 16.48 -11.09
CA SER A 2 32.93 15.09 -11.28
C SER A 2 33.37 14.15 -10.15
N GLU A 3 34.66 14.12 -9.83
CA GLU A 3 35.24 13.21 -8.83
C GLU A 3 34.65 13.39 -7.41
N GLN A 4 34.28 14.61 -7.04
CA GLN A 4 33.61 14.88 -5.77
C GLN A 4 32.16 14.38 -5.74
N ILE A 5 31.47 14.38 -6.88
CA ILE A 5 30.13 13.81 -7.03
C ILE A 5 30.21 12.29 -6.99
N ASP A 6 31.16 11.69 -7.71
CA ASP A 6 31.38 10.25 -7.74
C ASP A 6 31.67 9.69 -6.34
N ASN A 7 32.55 10.34 -5.57
CA ASN A 7 32.81 9.96 -4.18
C ASN A 7 31.56 10.04 -3.29
N ARG A 8 30.72 11.09 -3.46
CA ARG A 8 29.46 11.21 -2.71
C ARG A 8 28.47 10.09 -3.04
N ILE A 9 28.40 9.68 -4.31
CA ILE A 9 27.53 8.58 -4.75
C ILE A 9 28.02 7.26 -4.16
N GLN A 10 29.33 6.99 -4.22
CA GLN A 10 29.90 5.76 -3.66
C GLN A 10 29.65 5.65 -2.15
N ASP A 11 29.87 6.74 -1.41
CA ASP A 11 29.60 6.78 0.03
C ASP A 11 28.12 6.58 0.37
N ALA A 12 27.21 7.16 -0.41
CA ALA A 12 25.76 6.99 -0.22
C ALA A 12 25.33 5.54 -0.52
N ASN A 13 25.82 4.96 -1.61
CA ASN A 13 25.53 3.58 -2.01
C ASN A 13 26.05 2.58 -0.97
N LYS A 14 27.29 2.79 -0.48
CA LYS A 14 27.86 1.95 0.57
C LYS A 14 26.98 1.94 1.82
N LYS A 15 26.56 3.10 2.30
CA LYS A 15 25.66 3.22 3.47
C LYS A 15 24.31 2.55 3.23
N ALA A 16 23.73 2.68 2.03
CA ALA A 16 22.45 2.08 1.69
C ALA A 16 22.56 0.54 1.68
N VAL A 17 23.57 -0.01 1.01
CA VAL A 17 23.81 -1.46 0.94
C VAL A 17 24.10 -2.04 2.32
N GLU A 18 24.95 -1.39 3.12
CA GLU A 18 25.24 -1.83 4.49
C GLU A 18 23.97 -1.93 5.33
N ARG A 19 23.09 -0.92 5.29
CA ARG A 19 21.80 -0.95 6.01
C ARG A 19 20.92 -2.12 5.58
N ILE A 20 20.82 -2.38 4.28
CA ILE A 20 20.05 -3.51 3.74
C ILE A 20 20.64 -4.84 4.24
N GLN A 21 21.98 -4.99 4.18
CA GLN A 21 22.67 -6.23 4.55
C GLN A 21 22.62 -6.55 6.05
N ILE A 22 22.65 -5.53 6.92
CA ILE A 22 22.58 -5.73 8.38
C ILE A 22 21.16 -5.85 8.91
N SER A 23 20.14 -5.52 8.11
CA SER A 23 18.73 -5.61 8.52
C SER A 23 18.34 -7.05 8.86
N ARG A 24 17.66 -7.23 9.98
CA ARG A 24 17.14 -8.53 10.46
C ARG A 24 15.67 -8.36 10.88
N PRO A 25 14.74 -8.24 9.92
CA PRO A 25 13.32 -8.11 10.25
C PRO A 25 12.84 -9.37 10.95
N VAL A 26 12.08 -9.22 12.02
CA VAL A 26 11.51 -10.34 12.80
C VAL A 26 10.02 -10.08 13.02
N LEU A 27 9.18 -11.08 12.80
CA LEU A 27 7.75 -10.93 13.06
C LEU A 27 7.52 -10.73 14.56
N VAL A 28 7.00 -9.55 14.94
CA VAL A 28 6.75 -9.20 16.34
C VAL A 28 5.27 -9.24 16.71
N ASP A 29 4.36 -9.09 15.74
CA ASP A 29 2.92 -8.99 15.99
C ASP A 29 2.10 -9.21 14.70
N ILE A 30 0.82 -9.53 14.86
CA ILE A 30 -0.18 -9.57 13.77
C ILE A 30 -1.45 -8.87 14.28
N LYS A 31 -1.85 -7.79 13.61
CA LYS A 31 -3.00 -6.95 14.00
C LYS A 31 -3.77 -6.45 12.79
N SER A 32 -4.94 -5.88 13.01
CA SER A 32 -5.68 -5.20 11.93
C SER A 32 -4.89 -4.02 11.38
N ALA A 33 -4.98 -3.78 10.07
CA ALA A 33 -4.25 -2.72 9.37
C ALA A 33 -4.50 -1.35 10.00
N ILE A 34 -5.77 -1.05 10.34
CA ILE A 34 -6.16 0.22 10.96
C ILE A 34 -5.53 0.47 12.33
N GLU A 35 -5.13 -0.58 13.06
CA GLU A 35 -4.50 -0.44 14.38
C GLU A 35 -3.00 -0.13 14.30
N VAL A 36 -2.33 -0.51 13.20
CA VAL A 36 -0.86 -0.49 13.12
C VAL A 36 -0.29 0.42 12.05
N ILE A 37 -1.06 0.72 11.00
CA ILE A 37 -0.60 1.60 9.92
C ILE A 37 -0.96 3.05 10.26
N SER A 38 0.07 3.89 10.35
CA SER A 38 -0.15 5.32 10.57
C SER A 38 -0.88 5.95 9.37
N ARG A 39 -1.86 6.83 9.63
CA ARG A 39 -2.65 7.52 8.60
C ARG A 39 -3.50 6.57 7.73
N TYR A 40 -3.97 5.47 8.31
CA TYR A 40 -4.97 4.61 7.69
C TYR A 40 -6.36 5.15 7.99
N GLU A 41 -7.04 5.76 7.00
CA GLU A 41 -8.44 6.19 7.16
C GLU A 41 -9.39 5.04 6.80
N LYS A 42 -10.58 5.02 7.41
CA LYS A 42 -11.56 3.93 7.20
C LYS A 42 -12.06 3.82 5.76
N ASN A 43 -12.01 4.93 5.03
CA ASN A 43 -12.41 5.04 3.63
C ASN A 43 -11.21 5.06 2.67
N SER A 44 -10.03 4.63 3.11
CA SER A 44 -8.86 4.47 2.26
C SER A 44 -8.66 3.00 1.89
N ILE A 45 -8.27 2.76 0.64
CA ILE A 45 -7.87 1.44 0.13
C ILE A 45 -6.47 1.55 -0.46
N PHE A 46 -5.56 0.71 0.02
CA PHE A 46 -4.20 0.70 -0.49
C PHE A 46 -4.04 -0.35 -1.57
N HIS A 47 -3.29 -0.02 -2.61
CA HIS A 47 -3.01 -0.92 -3.72
C HIS A 47 -1.50 -1.11 -3.92
N ALA A 48 -1.14 -2.19 -4.60
CA ALA A 48 0.24 -2.44 -5.01
C ALA A 48 0.64 -1.54 -6.21
N GLY A 49 1.91 -1.14 -6.26
CA GLY A 49 2.48 -0.37 -7.36
C GLY A 49 2.31 1.15 -7.22
N PRO A 50 2.78 1.94 -8.20
CA PRO A 50 2.76 3.39 -8.14
C PRO A 50 1.33 3.95 -8.21
N PRO A 51 1.08 5.19 -7.73
CA PRO A 51 -0.25 5.79 -7.72
C PRO A 51 -0.97 5.68 -9.07
N ILE A 52 -2.20 5.17 -9.05
CA ILE A 52 -3.02 4.97 -10.24
C ILE A 52 -4.48 5.34 -9.98
N GLU A 53 -5.07 6.07 -10.91
CA GLU A 53 -6.49 6.42 -10.85
C GLU A 53 -7.38 5.20 -11.16
N TRP A 54 -8.54 5.11 -10.51
CA TRP A 54 -9.56 4.07 -10.74
C TRP A 54 -9.84 3.79 -12.23
N LYS A 55 -9.98 4.85 -13.04
CA LYS A 55 -10.25 4.76 -14.49
C LYS A 55 -9.14 4.09 -15.29
N ARG A 56 -7.93 4.04 -14.75
CA ARG A 56 -6.74 3.41 -15.35
C ARG A 56 -6.41 2.04 -14.74
N MET A 57 -7.07 1.66 -13.64
CA MET A 57 -6.91 0.34 -13.05
C MET A 57 -7.40 -0.77 -13.98
N THR A 58 -6.72 -1.91 -13.94
CA THR A 58 -7.07 -3.11 -14.72
C THR A 58 -8.32 -3.78 -14.16
N GLY A 59 -8.99 -4.61 -14.96
CA GLY A 59 -10.17 -5.38 -14.52
C GLY A 59 -9.94 -6.18 -13.24
N PRO A 60 -8.83 -6.95 -13.10
CA PRO A 60 -8.51 -7.65 -11.85
C PRO A 60 -8.36 -6.72 -10.64
N LEU A 61 -7.67 -5.59 -10.80
CA LEU A 61 -7.49 -4.63 -9.72
C LEU A 61 -8.83 -4.03 -9.26
N ARG A 62 -9.70 -3.70 -10.21
CA ARG A 62 -11.05 -3.24 -9.91
C ARG A 62 -11.90 -4.28 -9.18
N GLY A 63 -11.89 -5.52 -9.67
CA GLY A 63 -12.63 -6.62 -9.06
C GLY A 63 -12.18 -6.89 -7.63
N GLY A 64 -10.89 -6.71 -7.38
CA GLY A 64 -10.29 -6.76 -6.06
C GLY A 64 -10.80 -5.74 -5.07
N ILE A 65 -10.76 -4.47 -5.49
CA ILE A 65 -11.27 -3.35 -4.70
C ILE A 65 -12.75 -3.54 -4.40
N VAL A 66 -13.54 -3.95 -5.39
CA VAL A 66 -14.98 -4.23 -5.20
C VAL A 66 -15.20 -5.34 -4.18
N ALA A 67 -14.52 -6.48 -4.35
CA ALA A 67 -14.62 -7.59 -3.41
C ALA A 67 -14.23 -7.18 -1.97
N THR A 68 -13.22 -6.32 -1.85
CA THR A 68 -12.75 -5.78 -0.58
C THR A 68 -13.79 -4.87 0.06
N MET A 69 -14.35 -3.92 -0.68
CA MET A 69 -15.36 -3.01 -0.15
C MET A 69 -16.62 -3.74 0.31
N ILE A 70 -17.04 -4.76 -0.43
CA ILE A 70 -18.18 -5.61 -0.04
C ILE A 70 -17.82 -6.42 1.22
N PHE A 71 -16.62 -6.99 1.28
CA PHE A 71 -16.15 -7.75 2.44
C PHE A 71 -16.08 -6.90 3.72
N GLU A 72 -15.63 -5.66 3.61
CA GLU A 72 -15.56 -4.70 4.73
C GLU A 72 -16.93 -4.09 5.09
N GLY A 73 -17.99 -4.43 4.35
CA GLY A 73 -19.34 -3.94 4.57
C GLY A 73 -19.56 -2.48 4.19
N LEU A 74 -18.75 -1.95 3.26
CA LEU A 74 -18.88 -0.58 2.75
C LEU A 74 -19.91 -0.45 1.62
N ALA A 75 -20.27 -1.57 0.97
CA ALA A 75 -21.26 -1.64 -0.10
C ALA A 75 -21.79 -3.08 -0.22
N GLU A 76 -22.95 -3.26 -0.86
CA GLU A 76 -23.58 -4.57 -1.08
C GLU A 76 -23.47 -5.06 -2.53
N SER A 77 -23.09 -4.18 -3.47
CA SER A 77 -23.05 -4.49 -4.90
C SER A 77 -21.89 -3.83 -5.63
N TRP A 78 -21.60 -4.31 -6.84
CA TRP A 78 -20.59 -3.71 -7.71
C TRP A 78 -20.95 -2.28 -8.09
N GLU A 79 -22.22 -2.06 -8.41
CA GLU A 79 -22.77 -0.77 -8.81
C GLU A 79 -22.60 0.27 -7.70
N GLU A 80 -22.93 -0.10 -6.47
CA GLU A 80 -22.77 0.77 -5.29
C GLU A 80 -21.30 1.10 -5.02
N VAL A 81 -20.39 0.13 -5.15
CA VAL A 81 -18.95 0.39 -5.03
C VAL A 81 -18.50 1.44 -6.05
N VAL A 82 -18.90 1.29 -7.32
CA VAL A 82 -18.52 2.23 -8.37
C VAL A 82 -19.06 3.63 -8.05
N GLU A 83 -20.31 3.73 -7.58
CA GLU A 83 -20.90 5.01 -7.19
C GLU A 83 -20.12 5.68 -6.05
N LEU A 84 -19.77 4.94 -4.99
CA LEU A 84 -18.97 5.46 -3.87
C LEU A 84 -17.59 5.96 -4.31
N ILE A 85 -16.93 5.22 -5.22
CA ILE A 85 -15.64 5.61 -5.78
C ILE A 85 -15.78 6.87 -6.64
N GLU A 86 -16.79 6.92 -7.51
CA GLU A 86 -17.00 8.05 -8.42
C GLU A 86 -17.47 9.33 -7.69
N CYS A 87 -18.18 9.18 -6.57
CA CYS A 87 -18.51 10.27 -5.65
C CYS A 87 -17.31 10.76 -4.82
N GLY A 88 -16.15 10.12 -4.92
CA GLY A 88 -14.94 10.50 -4.18
C GLY A 88 -14.99 10.17 -2.70
N GLN A 89 -15.83 9.21 -2.29
CA GLN A 89 -15.90 8.78 -0.89
C GLN A 89 -14.76 7.83 -0.51
N ILE A 90 -14.09 7.22 -1.50
CA ILE A 90 -12.97 6.29 -1.32
C ILE A 90 -11.67 6.92 -1.83
N GLU A 91 -10.63 6.88 -0.99
CA GLU A 91 -9.29 7.32 -1.34
C GLU A 91 -8.39 6.12 -1.69
N PHE A 92 -7.66 6.21 -2.80
CA PHE A 92 -6.68 5.21 -3.20
C PHE A 92 -5.26 5.73 -3.00
N SER A 93 -4.40 4.94 -2.38
CA SER A 93 -2.98 5.25 -2.24
C SER A 93 -2.09 4.03 -2.48
N SER A 94 -0.83 4.32 -2.83
CA SER A 94 0.20 3.29 -2.98
C SER A 94 0.63 2.78 -1.61
N ASN A 95 0.67 1.46 -1.42
CA ASN A 95 1.10 0.86 -0.16
C ASN A 95 2.50 1.29 0.30
N HIS A 96 3.41 1.55 -0.64
CA HIS A 96 4.77 2.02 -0.37
C HIS A 96 4.82 3.37 0.35
N ASP A 97 3.81 4.22 0.17
CA ASP A 97 3.72 5.52 0.85
C ASP A 97 3.31 5.37 2.33
N HIS A 98 2.92 4.17 2.75
CA HIS A 98 2.46 3.83 4.09
C HIS A 98 3.36 2.78 4.78
N ASP A 99 4.61 2.62 4.33
CA ASP A 99 5.57 1.63 4.83
C ASP A 99 5.06 0.18 4.76
N VAL A 100 4.16 -0.10 3.81
CA VAL A 100 3.51 -1.40 3.65
C VAL A 100 3.85 -2.02 2.30
N MET A 101 4.01 -3.34 2.29
CA MET A 101 4.22 -4.14 1.10
C MET A 101 3.20 -5.25 1.01
N MET A 102 2.74 -5.55 -0.20
CA MET A 102 1.77 -6.60 -0.48
C MET A 102 2.24 -7.48 -1.64
N LEU A 103 1.84 -8.75 -1.62
CA LEU A 103 2.03 -9.65 -2.76
C LEU A 103 1.09 -9.21 -3.90
N TRP A 104 1.49 -9.44 -5.16
CA TRP A 104 0.74 -8.96 -6.34
C TRP A 104 -0.72 -9.44 -6.36
N ASP A 105 -1.61 -8.57 -6.86
CA ASP A 105 -3.08 -8.69 -6.86
C ASP A 105 -3.76 -8.74 -5.48
N LEU A 106 -3.07 -8.34 -4.41
CA LEU A 106 -3.67 -8.13 -3.09
C LEU A 106 -3.88 -6.64 -2.81
N TRP A 107 -4.99 -6.37 -2.14
CA TRP A 107 -5.48 -5.08 -1.66
C TRP A 107 -5.37 -5.08 -0.14
N LEU A 108 -5.14 -3.91 0.47
CA LEU A 108 -5.25 -3.77 1.91
C LEU A 108 -6.45 -2.90 2.25
N ALA A 109 -7.36 -3.48 3.01
CA ALA A 109 -8.49 -2.84 3.64
C ALA A 109 -8.27 -2.66 5.16
N PRO A 110 -9.03 -1.76 5.81
CA PRO A 110 -8.82 -1.40 7.21
C PRO A 110 -8.81 -2.58 8.18
N PHE A 111 -9.64 -3.60 7.96
CA PHE A 111 -9.77 -4.74 8.89
C PHE A 111 -8.96 -5.98 8.49
N GLN A 112 -8.18 -5.93 7.41
CA GLN A 112 -7.28 -7.03 7.05
C GLN A 112 -6.05 -7.08 7.96
N LEU A 113 -5.51 -8.29 8.17
CA LEU A 113 -4.37 -8.51 9.06
C LEU A 113 -3.06 -8.04 8.42
N GLN A 114 -2.26 -7.31 9.19
CA GLN A 114 -0.93 -6.85 8.83
C GLN A 114 0.12 -7.37 9.80
N CYS A 115 1.19 -7.96 9.26
CA CYS A 115 2.36 -8.37 10.00
C CYS A 115 3.23 -7.17 10.37
N ARG A 116 3.77 -7.15 11.59
CA ARG A 116 4.75 -6.15 12.04
C ARG A 116 6.15 -6.76 12.13
N CYS A 117 7.14 -6.07 11.59
CA CYS A 117 8.55 -6.47 11.52
C CYS A 117 9.45 -5.64 12.44
#